data_AF-K9V2Q8-F1
#
_entry.id   AF-K9V2Q8-F1
#
_cell.length_a   1.000
_cell.length_b   1.000
_cell.length_c   1.000
_cell.angle_alpha   90.00
_cell.angle_beta   90.00
_cell.angle_gamma   90.00
#
_symmetry.space_group_name_H-M   'P 1'
#
loop_
_entity.id
_entity.type
_entity.pdbx_description
1 polymer ?
#
loop_
_entity_poly.entity_id
_entity_poly.type
_entity_poly.pdbx_seq_one_letter_code
_entity_poly.pdbx_strand_id
1 'polypeptide(L)'
;MSEQSNIEILLILQDSETDEEELELLLQNITGEIQGLVEDVNRLPIAELPEASSLKSKGDKTESGVLDIKINLDSIKGMTKWLWERLVGTSTEAKIKYKDLEFEFKGKNQKDLAVTMQNMEKFIAAIAALQSLDDNK
;
A
#
# COMPACT_ATOMS: atom_id res chain seq x y z
N MET A 1 26.26 -10.73 2.13
CA MET A 1 25.30 -9.76 1.59
C MET A 1 24.00 -10.50 1.52
N SER A 2 23.01 -10.13 2.33
CA SER A 2 21.74 -10.87 2.37
C SER A 2 20.97 -10.56 1.10
N GLU A 3 20.72 -11.57 0.27
CA GLU A 3 19.71 -11.50 -0.80
C GLU A 3 18.36 -11.29 -0.09
N GLN A 4 17.97 -10.04 0.10
CA GLN A 4 16.61 -9.74 0.55
C GLN A 4 15.71 -9.95 -0.65
N SER A 5 14.96 -11.04 -0.62
CA SER A 5 13.98 -11.38 -1.63
C SER A 5 12.96 -10.26 -1.74
N ASN A 6 12.87 -9.65 -2.92
CA ASN A 6 11.79 -8.72 -3.22
C ASN A 6 10.46 -9.44 -3.10
N ILE A 7 9.47 -8.72 -2.60
CA ILE A 7 8.10 -9.19 -2.48
C ILE A 7 7.19 -8.36 -3.34
N GLU A 8 6.10 -8.98 -3.79
CA GLU A 8 4.98 -8.31 -4.45
C GLU A 8 3.94 -7.95 -3.38
N ILE A 9 3.60 -6.66 -3.29
CA ILE A 9 2.56 -6.14 -2.43
C ILE A 9 1.53 -5.40 -3.26
N LEU A 10 0.28 -5.45 -2.83
CA LEU A 10 -0.78 -4.64 -3.41
C LEU A 10 -0.98 -3.39 -2.56
N LEU A 11 -0.81 -2.21 -3.15
CA LEU A 11 -1.21 -0.94 -2.58
C LEU A 11 -2.55 -0.52 -3.14
N ILE A 12 -3.54 -0.43 -2.27
CA ILE A 12 -4.92 -0.03 -2.58
C ILE A 12 -5.13 1.37 -2.01
N LEU A 13 -5.58 2.29 -2.83
CA LEU A 13 -5.96 3.65 -2.44
C LEU A 13 -7.45 3.84 -2.65
N GLN A 14 -8.12 4.39 -1.66
CA GLN A 14 -9.55 4.67 -1.72
C GLN A 14 -9.80 6.08 -1.22
N ASP A 15 -10.60 6.84 -1.95
CA ASP A 15 -11.04 8.16 -1.53
C ASP A 15 -12.56 8.27 -1.60
N SER A 16 -13.15 8.93 -0.62
CA SER A 16 -14.60 9.14 -0.52
C SER A 16 -15.06 10.50 -1.05
N GLU A 17 -14.12 11.42 -1.29
CA GLU A 17 -14.40 12.79 -1.75
C GLU A 17 -13.84 13.08 -3.15
N THR A 18 -13.17 12.09 -3.77
CA THR A 18 -12.50 12.20 -5.06
C THR A 18 -13.16 11.28 -6.09
N ASP A 19 -13.38 11.79 -7.30
CA ASP A 19 -13.94 11.03 -8.43
C ASP A 19 -12.87 10.17 -9.14
N GLU A 20 -13.29 9.21 -9.98
CA GLU A 20 -12.43 8.27 -10.73
C GLU A 20 -11.22 8.94 -11.38
N GLU A 21 -11.43 10.02 -12.12
CA GLU A 21 -10.38 10.71 -12.87
C GLU A 21 -9.31 11.30 -11.95
N GLU A 22 -9.72 11.86 -10.81
CA GLU A 22 -8.80 12.46 -9.85
C GLU A 22 -8.03 11.37 -9.05
N LEU A 23 -8.70 10.28 -8.70
CA LEU A 23 -8.04 9.10 -8.10
C LEU A 23 -7.05 8.48 -9.09
N GLU A 24 -7.40 8.46 -10.37
CA GLU A 24 -6.54 7.97 -11.43
C GLU A 24 -5.29 8.84 -11.61
N LEU A 25 -5.44 10.17 -11.52
CA LEU A 25 -4.30 11.10 -11.53
C LEU A 25 -3.43 10.93 -10.29
N LEU A 26 -4.03 10.73 -9.11
CA LEU A 26 -3.29 10.45 -7.88
C LEU A 26 -2.46 9.18 -8.01
N LEU A 27 -3.04 8.10 -8.53
CA LEU A 27 -2.32 6.83 -8.77
C LEU A 27 -1.20 7.00 -9.78
N GLN A 28 -1.39 7.75 -10.86
CA GLN A 28 -0.32 8.03 -11.83
C GLN A 28 0.83 8.81 -11.19
N ASN A 29 0.51 9.84 -10.40
CA ASN A 29 1.51 10.61 -9.66
C ASN A 29 2.27 9.72 -8.67
N ILE A 30 1.54 8.93 -7.86
CA ILE A 30 2.16 8.01 -6.92
C ILE A 30 3.06 7.02 -7.64
N THR A 31 2.58 6.39 -8.72
CA THR A 31 3.37 5.45 -9.53
C THR A 31 4.68 6.07 -9.98
N GLY A 32 4.63 7.27 -10.57
CA GLY A 32 5.83 7.96 -11.06
C GLY A 32 6.81 8.34 -9.94
N GLU A 33 6.29 8.68 -8.76
CA GLU A 33 7.14 9.07 -7.63
C GLU A 33 7.72 7.87 -6.86
N ILE A 34 6.98 6.75 -6.75
CA ILE A 34 7.45 5.56 -6.04
C ILE A 34 8.38 4.70 -6.91
N GLN A 35 8.41 4.87 -8.23
CA GLN A 35 9.39 4.21 -9.10
C GLN A 35 10.85 4.43 -8.67
N GLY A 36 11.14 5.54 -7.99
CA GLY A 36 12.46 5.78 -7.40
C GLY A 36 12.71 5.14 -6.03
N LEU A 37 11.69 4.52 -5.42
CA LEU A 37 11.69 3.95 -4.07
C LEU A 37 11.52 2.42 -4.05
N VAL A 38 11.01 1.85 -5.15
CA VAL A 38 10.67 0.42 -5.28
C VAL A 38 11.42 -0.20 -6.46
N GLU A 39 11.47 -1.53 -6.54
CA GLU A 39 12.13 -2.21 -7.66
C GLU A 39 11.28 -2.16 -8.92
N ASP A 40 9.98 -2.42 -8.78
CA ASP A 40 9.02 -2.37 -9.87
C ASP A 40 7.65 -1.92 -9.34
N VAL A 41 6.88 -1.22 -10.16
CA VAL A 41 5.50 -0.86 -9.87
C VAL A 41 4.66 -0.95 -11.13
N ASN A 42 3.61 -1.74 -11.05
CA ASN A 42 2.61 -1.91 -12.07
C ASN A 42 1.27 -1.42 -11.55
N ARG A 43 0.60 -0.64 -12.37
CA ARG A 43 -0.76 -0.22 -12.07
C ARG A 43 -1.73 -1.29 -12.57
N LEU A 44 -2.60 -1.77 -11.70
CA LEU A 44 -3.63 -2.73 -12.10
C LEU A 44 -4.88 -1.97 -12.54
N PRO A 45 -5.42 -2.22 -13.74
CA PRO A 45 -6.70 -1.66 -14.13
C PRO A 45 -7.81 -2.20 -13.23
N ILE A 46 -8.85 -1.39 -13.01
CA ILE A 46 -9.98 -1.71 -12.11
C ILE A 46 -10.66 -3.05 -12.49
N ALA A 47 -10.60 -3.44 -13.76
CA ALA A 47 -11.14 -4.71 -14.25
C ALA A 47 -10.34 -5.96 -13.82
N GLU A 48 -9.08 -5.79 -13.42
CA GLU A 48 -8.16 -6.87 -13.04
C GLU A 48 -7.87 -6.88 -11.53
N LEU A 49 -8.65 -6.13 -10.75
CA LEU A 49 -8.51 -6.12 -9.29
C LEU A 49 -8.77 -7.53 -8.73
N PRO A 50 -7.82 -8.12 -7.99
CA PRO A 50 -8.11 -9.38 -7.31
C PRO A 50 -9.29 -9.15 -6.35
N GLU A 51 -10.20 -10.12 -6.22
CA GLU A 51 -11.39 -10.04 -5.32
C GLU A 51 -11.03 -9.55 -3.91
N ALA A 52 -9.80 -9.87 -3.50
CA ALA A 52 -9.08 -9.47 -2.30
C ALA A 52 -8.81 -7.95 -2.14
N SER A 53 -9.04 -7.13 -3.16
CA SER A 53 -8.82 -5.67 -3.19
C SER A 53 -10.05 -4.87 -2.74
N SER A 54 -11.15 -5.57 -2.49
CA SER A 54 -12.39 -4.99 -2.00
C SER A 54 -12.20 -4.49 -0.57
N LEU A 55 -11.74 -3.25 -0.40
CA LEU A 55 -12.03 -2.50 0.80
C LEU A 55 -13.57 -2.45 0.91
N LYS A 56 -14.11 -2.92 2.05
CA LYS A 56 -15.56 -2.99 2.23
C LYS A 56 -16.15 -1.58 2.07
N SER A 57 -16.84 -1.35 0.95
CA SER A 57 -17.55 -0.12 0.63
C SER A 57 -18.47 0.26 1.78
N LYS A 58 -18.13 1.33 2.50
CA LYS A 58 -19.08 2.01 3.39
C LYS A 58 -19.75 3.11 2.58
N GLY A 59 -20.78 2.75 1.82
CA GLY A 59 -21.61 3.69 1.06
C GLY A 59 -21.34 3.69 -0.44
N ASP A 60 -22.36 4.10 -1.20
CA ASP A 60 -22.63 3.85 -2.61
C ASP A 60 -21.57 4.27 -3.66
N LYS A 61 -20.44 4.88 -3.28
CA LYS A 61 -19.36 5.21 -4.21
C LYS A 61 -18.04 5.26 -3.46
N THR A 62 -17.23 4.21 -3.62
CA THR A 62 -15.84 4.22 -3.19
C THR A 62 -15.04 3.65 -4.33
N GLU A 63 -14.49 4.53 -5.16
CA GLU A 63 -13.58 4.15 -6.23
C GLU A 63 -12.24 3.81 -5.58
N SER A 64 -11.66 2.69 -6.02
CA SER A 64 -10.42 2.17 -5.44
C SER A 64 -9.40 1.96 -6.54
N GLY A 65 -8.24 2.55 -6.36
CA GLY A 65 -7.07 2.38 -7.19
C GLY A 65 -6.16 1.31 -6.64
N VAL A 66 -5.58 0.46 -7.50
CA VAL A 66 -4.63 -0.57 -7.05
C VAL A 66 -3.33 -0.52 -7.84
N LEU A 67 -2.22 -0.56 -7.10
CA LEU A 67 -0.88 -0.71 -7.59
C LEU A 67 -0.32 -2.04 -7.11
N ASP A 68 0.20 -2.85 -8.02
CA ASP A 68 1.04 -4.00 -7.73
C ASP A 68 2.50 -3.54 -7.68
N ILE A 69 3.15 -3.73 -6.55
CA ILE A 69 4.46 -3.14 -6.27
C ILE A 69 5.41 -4.26 -5.89
N LYS A 70 6.51 -4.36 -6.63
CA LYS A 70 7.65 -5.19 -6.27
C LYS A 70 8.65 -4.39 -5.46
N ILE A 71 8.84 -4.76 -4.21
CA ILE A 71 9.63 -3.98 -3.25
C ILE A 71 10.39 -4.88 -2.28
N ASN A 72 11.55 -4.42 -1.83
CA ASN A 72 12.25 -5.03 -0.71
C ASN A 72 11.53 -4.69 0.61
N LEU A 73 11.44 -5.66 1.51
CA LEU A 73 10.92 -5.53 2.86
C LEU A 73 11.45 -4.30 3.62
N ASP A 74 12.75 -3.98 3.50
CA ASP A 74 13.37 -2.82 4.14
C ASP A 74 12.84 -1.48 3.59
N SER A 75 12.44 -1.46 2.32
CA SER A 75 11.93 -0.26 1.64
C SER A 75 10.45 0.00 1.93
N ILE A 76 9.69 -1.00 2.40
CA ILE A 76 8.25 -0.84 2.69
C ILE A 76 8.03 0.24 3.74
N LYS A 77 8.83 0.29 4.80
CA LYS A 77 8.73 1.32 5.83
C LYS A 77 8.93 2.73 5.23
N GLY A 78 9.89 2.88 4.33
CA GLY A 78 10.15 4.13 3.61
C GLY A 78 8.98 4.55 2.73
N MET A 79 8.46 3.60 1.93
CA MET A 79 7.29 3.80 1.07
C MET A 79 6.05 4.19 1.90
N THR A 80 5.75 3.49 3.00
CA THR A 80 4.59 3.80 3.85
C THR A 80 4.72 5.17 4.50
N LYS A 81 5.92 5.55 4.96
CA LYS A 81 6.15 6.89 5.50
C LYS A 81 5.92 7.97 4.43
N TRP A 82 6.49 7.77 3.25
CA TRP A 82 6.35 8.67 2.11
C TRP A 82 4.88 8.81 1.67
N LEU A 83 4.13 7.70 1.68
CA LEU A 83 2.71 7.68 1.32
C LEU A 83 1.89 8.41 2.37
N TRP A 84 2.16 8.15 3.65
CA TRP A 84 1.54 8.89 4.74
C TRP A 84 1.74 10.41 4.62
N GLU A 85 2.96 10.86 4.29
CA GLU A 85 3.28 12.29 4.16
C GLU A 85 2.53 12.98 3.02
N ARG A 86 2.08 12.21 2.02
CA ARG A 86 1.26 12.71 0.90
C ARG A 86 -0.24 12.64 1.17
N LEU A 87 -0.68 11.61 1.88
CA LEU A 87 -2.09 11.42 2.20
C LEU A 87 -2.52 12.16 3.48
N VAL A 88 -1.58 12.77 4.22
CA VAL A 88 -1.95 13.52 5.40
C VAL A 88 -2.82 14.73 5.05
N GLY A 89 -3.96 14.83 5.71
CA GLY A 89 -4.93 15.90 5.49
C GLY A 89 -5.89 15.63 4.33
N THR A 90 -5.78 14.47 3.65
CA THR A 90 -6.73 14.04 2.63
C THR A 90 -7.77 13.06 3.21
N SER A 91 -8.85 12.87 2.47
CA SER A 91 -9.87 11.83 2.71
C SER A 91 -9.38 10.43 2.38
N THR A 92 -8.24 10.31 1.69
CA THR A 92 -7.70 9.08 1.14
C THR A 92 -7.27 8.08 2.22
N GLU A 93 -7.69 6.85 2.03
CA GLU A 93 -7.33 5.66 2.80
C GLU A 93 -6.38 4.81 1.97
N ALA A 94 -5.32 4.31 2.60
CA ALA A 94 -4.35 3.43 1.97
C ALA A 94 -4.33 2.08 2.67
N LYS A 95 -4.35 1.01 1.88
CA LYS A 95 -4.20 -0.37 2.33
C LYS A 95 -3.07 -1.06 1.58
N ILE A 96 -2.14 -1.65 2.32
CA ILE A 96 -1.08 -2.50 1.80
C ILE A 96 -1.45 -3.95 2.10
N LYS A 97 -1.39 -4.82 1.10
CA LYS A 97 -1.71 -6.24 1.23
C LYS A 97 -0.56 -7.11 0.74
N TYR A 98 -0.25 -8.14 1.52
CA TYR A 98 0.71 -9.19 1.18
C TYR A 98 0.13 -10.53 1.59
N LYS A 99 -0.17 -11.41 0.63
CA LYS A 99 -0.90 -12.68 0.88
C LYS A 99 -2.16 -12.42 1.73
N ASP A 100 -2.26 -13.05 2.91
CA ASP A 100 -3.36 -12.90 3.87
C ASP A 100 -3.17 -11.75 4.87
N LEU A 101 -2.03 -11.04 4.82
CA LEU A 101 -1.76 -9.90 5.69
C LEU A 101 -2.25 -8.61 5.03
N GLU A 102 -2.89 -7.76 5.82
CA GLU A 102 -3.27 -6.40 5.42
C GLU A 102 -2.83 -5.36 6.44
N PHE A 103 -2.47 -4.19 5.95
CA PHE A 103 -2.12 -3.01 6.73
C PHE A 103 -2.84 -1.81 6.16
N GLU A 104 -3.75 -1.23 6.93
CA GLU A 104 -4.56 -0.08 6.51
C GLU A 104 -4.22 1.14 7.36
N PHE A 105 -4.16 2.31 6.73
CA PHE A 105 -3.99 3.58 7.42
C PHE A 105 -4.69 4.71 6.68
N LYS A 106 -5.05 5.75 7.44
CA LYS A 106 -5.64 6.99 6.93
C LYS A 106 -4.83 8.17 7.43
N GLY A 107 -4.45 9.07 6.52
CA GLY A 107 -3.69 10.28 6.83
C GLY A 107 -4.49 11.36 7.56
N LYS A 108 -5.25 11.05 8.61
CA LYS A 108 -6.13 12.05 9.26
C LYS A 108 -5.38 13.18 9.95
N ASN A 109 -4.26 12.91 10.61
CA ASN A 109 -3.47 13.92 11.32
C ASN A 109 -2.03 13.45 11.60
N GLN A 110 -1.10 14.40 11.74
CA GLN A 110 0.33 14.14 12.04
C GLN A 110 0.60 13.33 13.31
N LYS A 111 -0.31 13.31 14.29
CA LYS A 111 -0.10 12.55 15.53
C LYS A 111 -0.21 11.04 15.31
N ASP A 112 -0.89 10.63 14.24
CA ASP A 112 -1.10 9.22 13.92
C ASP A 112 0.11 8.58 13.21
N LEU A 113 1.05 9.37 12.68
CA LEU A 113 2.22 8.85 11.96
C LEU A 113 3.04 7.87 12.82
N ALA A 114 3.31 8.20 14.08
CA ALA A 114 4.10 7.33 14.96
C ALA A 114 3.41 5.97 15.20
N VAL A 115 2.09 5.99 15.34
CA VAL A 115 1.27 4.77 15.51
C VAL A 115 1.24 3.97 14.21
N THR A 116 1.04 4.64 13.07
CA THR A 116 1.11 4.02 11.74
C THR A 116 2.46 3.35 11.53
N MET A 117 3.58 4.01 11.86
CA MET A 117 4.92 3.44 11.71
C MET A 117 5.15 2.25 12.64
N GLN A 118 4.66 2.28 13.89
CA GLN A 118 4.77 1.12 14.78
C GLN A 118 3.96 -0.09 14.27
N ASN A 119 2.76 0.15 13.75
CA ASN A 119 1.94 -0.92 13.18
C ASN A 119 2.54 -1.45 11.87
N MET A 120 3.17 -0.58 11.08
CA MET A 120 3.93 -0.95 9.89
C MET A 120 5.11 -1.87 10.23
N GLU A 121 5.84 -1.61 11.32
CA GLU A 121 6.93 -2.48 11.78
C GLU A 121 6.42 -3.88 12.16
N LYS A 122 5.25 -3.97 12.80
CA LYS A 122 4.62 -5.26 13.11
C LYS A 122 4.21 -6.01 11.84
N PHE A 123 3.69 -5.30 10.85
CA PHE A 123 3.33 -5.88 9.55
C PHE A 123 4.56 -6.41 8.80
N ILE A 124 5.64 -5.63 8.75
CA ILE A 124 6.93 -6.06 8.19
C ILE A 124 7.46 -7.32 8.88
N ALA A 125 7.42 -7.35 10.22
CA ALA A 125 7.84 -8.52 10.98
C ALA A 125 7.00 -9.77 10.67
N ALA A 126 5.68 -9.59 10.48
CA ALA A 126 4.79 -10.68 10.08
C ALA A 126 5.10 -11.20 8.67
N ILE A 127 5.40 -10.32 7.71
CA ILE A 127 5.84 -10.73 6.37
C ILE A 127 7.14 -11.53 6.45
N ALA A 128 8.15 -11.02 7.17
CA ALA A 128 9.43 -11.68 7.30
C ALA A 128 9.30 -13.08 7.94
N ALA A 129 8.39 -13.23 8.91
CA ALA A 129 8.08 -14.52 9.51
C ALA A 129 7.42 -15.49 8.49
N LEU A 130 6.53 -15.01 7.62
CA LEU A 130 5.95 -15.81 6.54
C LEU A 130 7.00 -16.25 5.52
N GLN A 131 7.89 -15.35 5.08
CA GLN A 131 8.97 -15.72 4.15
C GLN A 131 9.89 -16.79 4.73
N SER A 132 10.23 -16.68 6.02
CA SER A 132 11.07 -17.67 6.71
C SER A 132 10.42 -19.05 6.85
N LEU A 133 9.08 -19.11 6.82
CA LEU A 133 8.32 -20.36 6.85
C LEU A 133 8.23 -21.02 5.46
N ASP A 134 8.17 -20.22 4.39
CA ASP A 134 8.18 -20.72 3.00
C ASP A 134 9.57 -21.25 2.59
N ASP A 135 10.66 -20.64 3.06
CA ASP A 135 12.04 -21.10 2.79
C ASP A 135 12.41 -22.45 3.47
N ASN A 136 11.62 -22.91 4.45
CA ASN A 136 11.86 -24.16 5.18
C ASN A 136 11.00 -25.37 4.70
N LYS A 137 10.30 -25.24 3.57
CA LYS A 137 9.52 -26.31 2.94
C LYS A 137 10.20 -26.87 1.70
#